data_AF-A0A4Z0A958-F1
#
_entry.id   AF-A0A4Z0A958-F1
#
_cell.length_a   1.000
_cell.length_b   1.000
_cell.length_c   1.000
_cell.angle_alpha   90.00
_cell.angle_beta   90.00
_cell.angle_gamma   90.00
#
_symmetry.space_group_name_H-M   'P 1'
#
loop_
_entity.id
_entity.type
_entity.pdbx_description
1 polymer ?
#
loop_
_entity_poly.entity_id
_entity_poly.type
_entity_poly.pdbx_seq_one_letter_code
_entity_poly.pdbx_strand_id
1 'polypeptide(L)'
;MNFYFEAAKTLDRLDTKEGSIKGVLSTLPEKDRKRTAALVIETLKYKPVLLDVIVASKLLKEERKITSQSLALVLVHDILLSRNGIQAGDGPIKQAILRHKTRLRSEFQRIKIKKGARTDEQLAHVEDARAAKIPRYVRVNTLKCTSKDAIKAFHEQGYRLGDPLGDNPKCFSQDEHIANLFLFPPQTQFQDNPLYTSGKIILQDKASCFPAVVLAPPASDSIVAIDATAAPGNKTSHLSALMGNQGKLYAFERDRKRFTTLKTMLGRAGCRNVEALNADFLTTEPDDSRFSKVDHM
;
A
#
# COMPACT_ATOMS: atom_id res chain seq x y z
N MET A 1 0.79 4.29 27.19
CA MET A 1 1.11 2.91 26.77
C MET A 1 2.41 2.97 26.00
N ASN A 2 3.38 2.08 26.25
CA ASN A 2 4.67 2.13 25.55
C ASN A 2 4.46 1.69 24.08
N PHE A 3 4.83 2.54 23.12
CA PHE A 3 4.59 2.34 21.69
C PHE A 3 5.13 1.01 21.14
N TYR A 4 6.14 0.41 21.80
CA TYR A 4 6.63 -0.93 21.48
C TYR A 4 5.58 -2.03 21.67
N PHE A 5 4.69 -1.92 22.67
CA PHE A 5 3.62 -2.90 22.84
C PHE A 5 2.57 -2.79 21.74
N GLU A 6 2.27 -1.58 21.26
CA GLU A 6 1.39 -1.39 20.11
C GLU A 6 2.02 -1.92 18.82
N ALA A 7 3.31 -1.69 18.62
CA ALA A 7 4.06 -2.27 17.50
C ALA A 7 4.09 -3.80 17.57
N ALA A 8 4.33 -4.38 18.75
CA ALA A 8 4.28 -5.82 18.98
C ALA A 8 2.90 -6.41 18.68
N LYS A 9 1.82 -5.79 19.20
CA LYS A 9 0.44 -6.18 18.91
C LYS A 9 0.12 -6.08 17.42
N THR A 10 0.67 -5.09 16.73
CA THR A 10 0.53 -4.95 15.27
C THR A 10 1.20 -6.12 14.55
N LEU A 11 2.41 -6.51 14.95
CA LEU A 11 3.08 -7.70 14.40
C LEU A 11 2.30 -8.98 14.67
N ASP A 12 1.78 -9.18 15.88
CA ASP A 12 0.98 -10.38 16.22
C ASP A 12 -0.22 -10.52 15.28
N ARG A 13 -0.95 -9.43 15.01
CA ARG A 13 -2.09 -9.40 14.09
C ARG A 13 -1.70 -9.68 12.63
N LEU A 14 -0.51 -9.27 12.23
CA LEU A 14 0.01 -9.55 10.89
C LEU A 14 0.41 -11.02 10.75
N ASP A 15 1.00 -11.60 11.80
CA ASP A 15 1.37 -13.02 11.84
C ASP A 15 0.15 -13.94 11.85
N THR A 16 -0.94 -13.55 12.53
CA THR A 16 -2.24 -14.26 12.50
C THR A 16 -3.05 -13.99 11.23
N LYS A 17 -2.52 -13.23 10.28
CA LYS A 17 -3.18 -12.87 9.00
C LYS A 17 -4.54 -12.20 9.17
N GLU A 18 -4.73 -11.44 10.25
CA GLU A 18 -5.97 -10.67 10.51
C GLU A 18 -6.17 -9.47 9.55
N GLY A 19 -5.23 -9.21 8.66
CA GLY A 19 -5.35 -8.20 7.61
C GLY A 19 -4.01 -7.88 6.96
N SER A 20 -4.05 -7.01 5.96
CA SER A 20 -2.83 -6.45 5.36
C SER A 20 -2.14 -5.48 6.32
N ILE A 21 -0.83 -5.24 6.12
CA ILE A 21 -0.05 -4.23 6.86
C ILE A 21 -0.81 -2.90 6.93
N LYS A 22 -1.31 -2.41 5.80
CA LYS A 22 -2.08 -1.16 5.72
C LYS A 22 -3.40 -1.25 6.50
N GLY A 23 -4.10 -2.38 6.41
CA GLY A 23 -5.36 -2.59 7.11
C GLY A 23 -5.19 -2.54 8.63
N VAL A 24 -4.20 -3.28 9.17
CA VAL A 24 -3.92 -3.32 10.61
C VAL A 24 -3.44 -1.95 11.11
N LEU A 25 -2.50 -1.30 10.40
CA LEU A 25 -2.00 0.03 10.78
C LEU A 25 -3.07 1.12 10.76
N SER A 26 -4.09 1.01 9.89
CA SER A 26 -5.18 1.99 9.83
C SER A 26 -6.03 2.03 11.12
N THR A 27 -6.01 0.96 11.93
CA THR A 27 -6.74 0.87 13.20
C THR A 27 -6.04 1.60 14.35
N LEU A 28 -4.79 2.04 14.15
CA LEU A 28 -4.03 2.78 15.16
C LEU A 28 -4.44 4.26 15.20
N PRO A 29 -4.33 4.91 16.39
CA PRO A 29 -4.49 6.36 16.53
C PRO A 29 -3.59 7.12 15.54
N GLU A 30 -4.12 8.19 14.95
CA GLU A 30 -3.43 8.93 13.88
C GLU A 30 -2.04 9.44 14.30
N LYS A 31 -1.93 9.95 15.53
CA LYS A 31 -0.67 10.44 16.12
C LYS A 31 0.43 9.37 16.21
N ASP A 32 0.06 8.11 16.39
CA ASP A 32 0.99 6.99 16.62
C ASP A 32 1.24 6.19 15.32
N ARG A 33 0.32 6.27 14.35
CA ARG A 33 0.31 5.48 13.12
C ARG A 33 1.62 5.57 12.34
N LYS A 34 2.16 6.78 12.12
CA LYS A 34 3.38 6.97 11.31
C LYS A 34 4.59 6.32 11.97
N ARG A 35 4.75 6.52 13.28
CA ARG A 35 5.86 5.99 14.06
C ARG A 35 5.80 4.47 14.17
N THR A 36 4.63 3.94 14.53
CA THR A 36 4.41 2.49 14.66
C THR A 36 4.55 1.79 13.30
N ALA A 37 4.04 2.40 12.21
CA ALA A 37 4.22 1.88 10.86
C ALA A 37 5.70 1.77 10.49
N ALA A 38 6.50 2.81 10.74
CA ALA A 38 7.92 2.79 10.44
C ALA A 38 8.64 1.65 11.19
N LEU A 39 8.43 1.52 12.50
CA LEU A 39 9.04 0.46 13.30
C LEU A 39 8.60 -0.94 12.84
N VAL A 40 7.30 -1.14 12.60
CA VAL A 40 6.76 -2.44 12.16
C VAL A 40 7.31 -2.82 10.78
N ILE A 41 7.28 -1.89 9.82
CA ILE A 41 7.78 -2.14 8.45
C ILE A 41 9.29 -2.44 8.47
N GLU A 42 10.09 -1.64 9.18
CA GLU A 42 11.53 -1.91 9.27
C GLU A 42 11.80 -3.23 10.00
N THR A 43 11.08 -3.53 11.10
CA THR A 43 11.22 -4.82 11.80
C THR A 43 10.89 -6.01 10.89
N LEU A 44 9.84 -5.90 10.05
CA LEU A 44 9.46 -6.95 9.11
C LEU A 44 10.53 -7.22 8.06
N LYS A 45 11.21 -6.19 7.54
CA LYS A 45 12.33 -6.36 6.60
C LYS A 45 13.42 -7.25 7.18
N TYR A 46 13.71 -7.13 8.47
CA TYR A 46 14.79 -7.89 9.11
C TYR A 46 14.28 -9.09 9.91
N LYS A 47 12.98 -9.42 9.85
CA LYS A 47 12.36 -10.44 10.71
C LYS A 47 13.13 -11.77 10.74
N PRO A 48 13.56 -12.36 9.60
CA PRO A 48 14.28 -13.63 9.63
C PRO A 48 15.60 -13.55 10.42
N VAL A 49 16.40 -12.50 10.20
CA VAL A 49 17.68 -12.34 10.92
C VAL A 49 17.47 -11.99 12.39
N LEU A 50 16.45 -11.20 12.72
CA LEU A 50 16.14 -10.85 14.10
C LEU A 50 15.68 -12.08 14.90
N LEU A 51 14.91 -12.98 14.30
CA LEU A 51 14.54 -14.26 14.93
C LEU A 51 15.77 -15.12 15.22
N ASP A 52 16.69 -15.25 14.25
CA ASP A 52 17.95 -15.98 14.43
C ASP A 52 18.74 -15.43 15.64
N VAL A 53 18.82 -14.09 15.76
CA VAL A 53 19.49 -13.43 16.89
C VAL A 53 18.78 -13.68 18.22
N ILE A 54 17.45 -13.58 18.27
CA ILE A 54 16.66 -13.79 19.49
C ILE A 54 16.87 -15.22 20.01
N VAL A 55 16.89 -16.21 19.11
CA VAL A 55 17.11 -17.61 19.45
C VAL A 55 18.55 -17.83 19.94
N ALA A 56 19.56 -17.35 19.20
CA ALA A 56 20.97 -17.52 19.54
C ALA A 56 21.34 -16.82 20.86
N SER A 57 20.79 -15.63 21.09
CA SER A 57 20.97 -14.89 22.34
C SER A 57 20.17 -15.44 23.52
N LYS A 58 19.29 -16.44 23.31
CA LYS A 58 18.38 -16.99 24.33
C LYS A 58 17.58 -15.91 25.07
N LEU A 59 17.32 -14.77 24.42
CA LEU A 59 16.74 -13.57 25.04
C LEU A 59 15.45 -13.88 25.80
N LEU A 60 14.50 -14.56 25.14
CA LEU A 60 13.20 -14.90 25.71
C LEU A 60 13.27 -15.93 26.85
N LYS A 61 14.38 -16.68 26.96
CA LYS A 61 14.59 -17.62 28.07
C LYS A 61 15.17 -16.93 29.30
N GLU A 62 16.00 -15.90 29.09
CA GLU A 62 16.75 -15.24 30.16
C GLU A 62 16.09 -13.96 30.68
N GLU A 63 15.28 -13.27 29.86
CA GLU A 63 14.64 -12.01 30.24
C GLU A 63 13.12 -12.13 30.34
N ARG A 64 12.62 -12.29 31.57
CA ARG A 64 11.19 -12.47 31.86
C ARG A 64 10.35 -11.22 31.55
N LYS A 65 10.94 -10.03 31.48
CA LYS A 65 10.20 -8.79 31.18
C LYS A 65 9.83 -8.65 29.71
N ILE A 66 10.49 -9.40 28.81
CA ILE A 66 10.16 -9.42 27.38
C ILE A 66 9.26 -10.63 27.15
N THR A 67 7.95 -10.39 27.16
CA THR A 67 6.94 -11.44 27.30
C THR A 67 6.50 -12.10 25.99
N SER A 68 6.82 -11.52 24.84
CA SER A 68 6.43 -12.07 23.53
C SER A 68 7.53 -11.96 22.50
N GLN A 69 7.49 -12.84 21.50
CA GLN A 69 8.40 -12.82 20.36
C GLN A 69 8.26 -11.51 19.58
N SER A 70 7.04 -11.01 19.38
CA SER A 70 6.79 -9.74 18.70
C SER A 70 7.37 -8.54 19.44
N LEU A 71 7.31 -8.54 20.77
CA LEU A 71 7.97 -7.51 21.59
C LEU A 71 9.49 -7.60 21.49
N ALA A 72 10.06 -8.81 21.52
CA ALA A 72 11.49 -9.01 21.31
C ALA A 72 11.92 -8.51 19.93
N LEU A 73 11.18 -8.82 18.87
CA LEU A 73 11.49 -8.41 17.50
C LEU A 73 11.64 -6.89 17.37
N VAL A 74 10.65 -6.12 17.83
CA VAL A 74 10.68 -4.67 17.70
C VAL A 74 11.76 -4.00 18.54
N LEU A 75 12.06 -4.55 19.72
CA LEU A 75 13.12 -4.01 20.59
C LEU A 75 14.52 -4.38 20.08
N VAL A 76 14.71 -5.61 19.62
CA VAL A 76 15.99 -6.08 19.06
C VAL A 76 16.29 -5.35 17.75
N HIS A 77 15.28 -5.09 16.91
CA HIS A 77 15.41 -4.20 15.75
C HIS A 77 16.01 -2.85 16.16
N ASP A 78 15.39 -2.17 17.12
CA ASP A 78 15.82 -0.83 17.50
C ASP A 78 17.19 -0.79 18.20
N ILE A 79 17.59 -1.86 18.91
CA ILE A 79 18.95 -1.94 19.47
C ILE A 79 20.02 -2.10 18.39
N LEU A 80 19.73 -2.88 17.35
CA LEU A 80 20.73 -3.33 16.38
C LEU A 80 20.80 -2.45 15.15
N LEU A 81 19.65 -1.99 14.65
CA LEU A 81 19.49 -1.41 13.31
C LEU A 81 19.01 0.05 13.33
N SER A 82 18.31 0.49 14.39
CA SER A 82 17.83 1.87 14.47
C SER A 82 18.94 2.83 14.90
N ARG A 83 19.09 3.93 14.16
CA ARG A 83 20.05 5.01 14.50
C ARG A 83 19.78 5.65 15.86
N ASN A 84 18.51 5.70 16.26
CA ASN A 84 18.08 6.34 17.50
C ASN A 84 18.04 5.37 18.70
N GLY A 85 18.36 4.09 18.48
CA GLY A 85 18.28 3.07 19.52
C GLY A 85 16.84 2.87 20.05
N ILE A 86 16.75 2.40 21.30
CA ILE A 86 15.47 2.23 22.00
C ILE A 86 14.89 3.60 22.39
N GLN A 87 13.72 3.91 21.83
CA GLN A 87 13.02 5.19 22.03
C GLN A 87 11.97 5.14 23.15
N ALA A 88 12.00 4.10 23.99
CA ALA A 88 11.17 4.06 25.20
C ALA A 88 11.74 5.01 26.26
N GLY A 89 10.88 5.51 27.14
CA GLY A 89 11.33 6.15 28.37
C GLY A 89 12.20 5.21 29.22
N ASP A 90 12.83 5.75 30.26
CA ASP A 90 13.78 5.04 31.12
C ASP A 90 13.09 4.07 32.09
N GLY A 91 12.39 3.10 31.50
CA GLY A 91 11.53 2.14 32.18
C GLY A 91 12.05 0.70 32.13
N PRO A 92 11.31 -0.24 32.74
CA PRO A 92 11.75 -1.61 32.95
C PRO A 92 12.03 -2.38 31.65
N ILE A 93 11.30 -2.09 30.56
CA ILE A 93 11.50 -2.73 29.26
C ILE A 93 12.80 -2.28 28.59
N LYS A 94 13.11 -0.98 28.63
CA LYS A 94 14.36 -0.43 28.08
C LYS A 94 15.56 -1.03 28.81
N GLN A 95 15.50 -1.05 30.15
CA GLN A 95 16.56 -1.63 30.97
C GLN A 95 16.72 -3.13 30.73
N ALA A 96 15.62 -3.88 30.59
CA ALA A 96 15.64 -5.30 30.27
C ALA A 96 16.42 -5.57 28.97
N ILE A 97 16.07 -4.89 27.89
CA ILE A 97 16.70 -5.15 26.59
C ILE A 97 18.14 -4.64 26.51
N LEU A 98 18.46 -3.54 27.21
CA LEU A 98 19.83 -3.01 27.28
C LEU A 98 20.82 -3.94 28.01
N ARG A 99 20.38 -4.73 28.99
CA ARG A 99 21.23 -5.75 29.65
C ARG A 99 21.78 -6.78 28.67
N HIS A 100 21.03 -7.07 27.61
CA HIS A 100 21.39 -8.05 26.59
C HIS A 100 22.09 -7.44 25.38
N LYS A 101 22.32 -6.12 25.36
CA LYS A 101 22.85 -5.37 24.20
C LYS A 101 24.15 -5.97 23.65
N THR A 102 25.11 -6.27 24.50
CA THR A 102 26.41 -6.82 24.08
C THR A 102 26.25 -8.18 23.41
N ARG A 103 25.45 -9.06 24.00
CA ARG A 103 25.18 -10.40 23.48
C ARG A 103 24.38 -10.37 22.17
N LEU A 104 23.37 -9.51 22.09
CA LEU A 104 22.58 -9.33 20.87
C LEU A 104 23.47 -8.83 19.73
N ARG A 105 24.37 -7.88 19.99
CA ARG A 105 25.33 -7.41 19.00
C ARG A 105 26.31 -8.50 18.56
N SER A 106 26.84 -9.30 19.48
CA SER A 106 27.77 -10.38 19.12
C SER A 106 27.08 -11.46 18.27
N GLU A 107 25.86 -11.86 18.61
CA GLU A 107 25.11 -12.84 17.82
C GLU A 107 24.70 -12.29 16.44
N PHE A 108 24.29 -11.01 16.38
CA PHE A 108 23.98 -10.36 15.10
C PHE A 108 25.20 -10.34 14.17
N GLN A 109 26.39 -10.00 14.67
CA GLN A 109 27.61 -10.03 13.85
C GLN A 109 27.98 -11.45 13.39
N ARG A 110 27.85 -12.46 14.26
CA ARG A 110 28.06 -13.87 13.87
C ARG A 110 27.11 -14.31 12.75
N ILE A 111 25.83 -13.96 12.87
CA ILE A 111 24.82 -14.31 11.87
C ILE A 111 25.07 -13.54 10.56
N LYS A 112 25.48 -12.26 10.65
CA LYS A 112 25.85 -11.45 9.49
C LYS A 112 26.99 -12.09 8.69
N ILE A 113 28.05 -12.51 9.37
CA ILE A 113 29.19 -13.23 8.77
C ILE A 113 28.73 -14.55 8.17
N LYS A 114 27.93 -15.33 8.90
CA LYS A 114 27.39 -16.62 8.43
C LYS A 114 26.54 -16.48 7.16
N LYS A 115 25.81 -15.37 7.01
CA LYS A 115 25.01 -15.04 5.82
C LYS A 115 25.82 -14.36 4.71
N GLY A 116 27.12 -14.11 4.91
CA GLY A 116 28.00 -13.48 3.92
C GLY A 116 27.70 -11.99 3.67
N ALA A 117 26.94 -11.33 4.55
CA ALA A 117 26.52 -9.95 4.38
C ALA A 117 27.61 -8.97 4.83
N ARG A 118 27.97 -8.02 3.96
CA ARG A 118 28.96 -6.96 4.23
C ARG A 118 28.33 -5.77 4.96
N THR A 119 27.11 -5.41 4.60
CA THR A 119 26.35 -4.32 5.23
C THR A 119 25.10 -4.87 5.90
N ASP A 120 24.51 -4.10 6.81
CA ASP A 120 23.32 -4.55 7.54
C ASP A 120 22.12 -4.60 6.59
N GLU A 121 22.04 -3.71 5.59
CA GLU A 121 20.99 -3.66 4.59
C GLU A 121 20.89 -4.93 3.75
N GLN A 122 21.99 -5.67 3.58
CA GLN A 122 21.99 -6.96 2.89
C GLN A 122 21.29 -8.06 3.67
N LEU A 123 21.03 -7.85 4.97
CA LEU A 123 20.26 -8.75 5.82
C LEU A 123 18.75 -8.46 5.77
N ALA A 124 18.34 -7.35 5.17
CA ALA A 124 16.93 -7.09 4.94
C ALA A 124 16.40 -8.08 3.91
N HIS A 125 15.41 -8.86 4.31
CA HIS A 125 14.47 -9.50 3.42
C HIS A 125 13.54 -8.42 2.85
N VAL A 126 14.07 -7.64 1.91
CA VAL A 126 13.24 -6.74 1.12
C VAL A 126 12.32 -7.62 0.28
N GLU A 127 11.01 -7.49 0.44
CA GLU A 127 10.06 -7.96 -0.58
C GLU A 127 10.48 -7.30 -1.90
N ASP A 128 11.20 -8.07 -2.71
CA ASP A 128 11.64 -7.76 -4.06
C ASP A 128 12.40 -6.43 -4.21
N ALA A 129 13.73 -6.46 -4.42
CA ALA A 129 14.49 -5.25 -4.79
C ALA A 129 13.92 -4.54 -6.04
N ARG A 130 13.12 -5.25 -6.86
CA ARG A 130 12.37 -4.66 -7.97
C ARG A 130 11.28 -3.70 -7.49
N ALA A 131 10.65 -3.94 -6.33
CA ALA A 131 9.58 -3.08 -5.79
C ALA A 131 10.03 -1.64 -5.53
N ALA A 132 11.28 -1.46 -5.07
CA ALA A 132 11.88 -0.14 -4.88
C ALA A 132 12.12 0.63 -6.20
N LYS A 133 12.14 -0.10 -7.33
CA LYS A 133 12.32 0.43 -8.68
C LYS A 133 11.01 0.50 -9.47
N ILE A 134 9.86 0.15 -8.89
CA ILE A 134 8.58 0.26 -9.60
C ILE A 134 8.20 1.74 -9.73
N PRO A 135 7.99 2.26 -10.95
CA PRO A 135 7.54 3.62 -11.17
C PRO A 135 6.22 3.92 -10.45
N ARG A 136 6.02 5.19 -10.10
CA ARG A 136 4.73 5.68 -9.64
C ARG A 136 3.82 5.90 -10.85
N TYR A 137 2.86 5.00 -11.02
CA TYR A 137 1.84 5.11 -12.08
C TYR A 137 0.70 6.05 -11.69
N VAL A 138 0.33 6.92 -12.63
CA VAL A 138 -0.71 7.95 -12.50
C VAL A 138 -1.58 7.93 -13.74
N ARG A 139 -2.82 7.47 -13.60
CA ARG A 139 -3.82 7.49 -14.68
C ARG A 139 -4.54 8.85 -14.69
N VAL A 140 -4.66 9.46 -15.85
CA VAL A 140 -5.51 10.65 -16.06
C VAL A 140 -6.97 10.22 -16.10
N ASN A 141 -7.81 10.94 -15.36
CA ASN A 141 -9.24 10.74 -15.36
C ASN A 141 -9.89 11.55 -16.49
N THR A 142 -10.18 10.87 -17.60
CA THR A 142 -10.77 11.47 -18.81
C THR A 142 -12.19 12.02 -18.58
N LEU A 143 -12.87 11.67 -17.47
CA LEU A 143 -14.14 12.29 -17.08
C LEU A 143 -13.98 13.73 -16.58
N LYS A 144 -12.76 14.14 -16.18
CA LYS A 144 -12.50 15.42 -15.52
C LYS A 144 -11.45 16.29 -16.19
N CYS A 145 -10.52 15.71 -16.95
CA CYS A 145 -9.55 16.47 -17.72
C CYS A 145 -8.96 15.64 -18.86
N THR A 146 -8.38 16.30 -19.85
CA THR A 146 -7.66 15.63 -20.93
C THR A 146 -6.21 15.34 -20.51
N SER A 147 -5.56 14.43 -21.23
CA SER A 147 -4.12 14.19 -21.04
C SER A 147 -3.26 15.42 -21.35
N LYS A 148 -3.70 16.28 -22.27
CA LYS A 148 -3.03 17.55 -22.56
C LYS A 148 -3.06 18.49 -21.34
N ASP A 149 -4.22 18.58 -20.68
CA ASP A 149 -4.37 19.40 -19.46
C ASP A 149 -3.51 18.86 -18.32
N ALA A 150 -3.47 17.54 -18.16
CA ALA A 150 -2.64 16.89 -17.15
C ALA A 150 -1.15 17.14 -17.39
N ILE A 151 -0.67 16.97 -18.64
CA ILE A 151 0.71 17.26 -19.04
C ILE A 151 1.07 18.73 -18.75
N LYS A 152 0.19 19.68 -19.11
CA LYS A 152 0.39 21.09 -18.81
C LYS A 152 0.55 21.33 -17.31
N ALA A 153 -0.34 20.75 -16.50
CA ALA A 153 -0.28 20.88 -15.04
C ALA A 153 0.98 20.22 -14.44
N PHE A 154 1.46 19.10 -14.99
CA PHE A 154 2.73 18.50 -14.57
C PHE A 154 3.91 19.41 -14.90
N HIS A 155 3.92 20.06 -16.07
CA HIS A 155 4.95 21.02 -16.44
C HIS A 155 4.99 22.26 -15.53
N GLU A 156 3.81 22.79 -15.16
CA GLU A 156 3.66 23.88 -14.19
C GLU A 156 4.19 23.48 -12.80
N GLN A 157 4.12 22.19 -12.44
CA GLN A 157 4.69 21.63 -11.20
C GLN A 157 6.19 21.27 -11.31
N GLY A 158 6.84 21.67 -12.41
CA GLY A 158 8.27 21.48 -12.66
C GLY A 158 8.66 20.13 -13.25
N TYR A 159 7.71 19.25 -13.56
CA TYR A 159 8.03 17.98 -14.22
C TYR A 159 8.37 18.19 -15.70
N ARG A 160 9.25 17.34 -16.23
CA ARG A 160 9.66 17.34 -17.65
C ARG A 160 9.60 15.92 -18.22
N LEU A 161 9.45 15.82 -19.53
CA LEU A 161 9.49 14.50 -20.18
C LEU A 161 10.89 13.90 -20.04
N GLY A 162 10.98 12.63 -19.69
CA GLY A 162 12.25 11.91 -19.53
C GLY A 162 12.04 10.53 -18.93
N ASP A 163 13.13 9.79 -18.69
CA ASP A 163 13.09 8.46 -18.08
C ASP A 163 12.80 8.56 -16.56
N PRO A 164 11.64 8.08 -16.07
CA PRO A 164 11.27 8.06 -14.66
C PRO A 164 12.16 7.18 -13.77
N LEU A 165 12.97 6.30 -14.38
CA LEU A 165 13.92 5.45 -13.68
C LEU A 165 15.36 5.97 -13.75
N GLY A 166 15.58 7.08 -14.43
CA GLY A 166 16.86 7.78 -14.47
C GLY A 166 17.11 8.65 -13.23
N ASP A 167 18.17 9.47 -13.29
CA ASP A 167 18.64 10.25 -12.14
C ASP A 167 17.79 11.52 -11.85
N ASN A 168 16.97 11.95 -12.80
CA ASN A 168 16.19 13.18 -12.65
C ASN A 168 14.94 12.94 -11.77
N PRO A 169 14.81 13.55 -10.58
CA PRO A 169 13.66 13.32 -9.70
C PRO A 169 12.37 14.02 -10.18
N LYS A 170 12.47 14.91 -11.18
CA LYS A 170 11.38 15.71 -11.74
C LYS A 170 11.12 15.39 -13.21
N CYS A 171 11.19 14.11 -13.55
CA CYS A 171 10.79 13.63 -14.87
C CYS A 171 9.47 12.82 -14.81
N PHE A 172 8.86 12.64 -15.97
CA PHE A 172 7.76 11.71 -16.19
C PHE A 172 7.75 11.24 -17.65
N SER A 173 7.12 10.10 -17.91
CA SER A 173 6.87 9.62 -19.28
C SER A 173 5.45 9.09 -19.39
N GLN A 174 4.97 8.95 -20.62
CA GLN A 174 3.71 8.27 -20.89
C GLN A 174 3.95 6.76 -21.02
N ASP A 175 3.01 5.96 -20.54
CA ASP A 175 3.04 4.52 -20.74
C ASP A 175 2.81 4.16 -22.22
N GLU A 176 3.55 3.17 -22.69
CA GLU A 176 3.47 2.69 -24.07
C GLU A 176 2.19 1.89 -24.37
N HIS A 177 1.63 1.20 -23.37
CA HIS A 177 0.57 0.21 -23.58
C HIS A 177 -0.81 0.74 -23.19
N ILE A 178 -0.86 1.58 -22.16
CA ILE A 178 -2.10 2.13 -21.60
C ILE A 178 -2.17 3.62 -21.92
N ALA A 179 -3.13 4.00 -22.76
CA ALA A 179 -3.40 5.41 -23.03
C ALA A 179 -3.72 6.18 -21.74
N ASN A 180 -3.27 7.43 -21.65
CA ASN A 180 -3.54 8.33 -20.53
C ASN A 180 -2.94 7.85 -19.18
N LEU A 181 -1.99 6.91 -19.19
CA LEU A 181 -1.22 6.49 -18.03
C LEU A 181 0.18 7.11 -18.08
N PHE A 182 0.62 7.69 -16.97
CA PHE A 182 1.92 8.32 -16.84
C PHE A 182 2.75 7.68 -15.74
N LEU A 183 4.06 7.65 -15.93
CA LEU A 183 5.05 7.07 -15.04
C LEU A 183 5.87 8.20 -14.43
N PHE A 184 6.05 8.13 -13.12
CA PHE A 184 6.87 9.04 -12.34
C PHE A 184 7.92 8.27 -11.54
N PRO A 185 9.00 8.91 -11.06
CA PRO A 185 9.96 8.28 -10.17
C PRO A 185 9.29 7.61 -8.97
N PRO A 186 9.79 6.44 -8.48
CA PRO A 186 9.12 5.61 -7.47
C PRO A 186 8.68 6.35 -6.20
N GLN A 187 9.50 7.33 -5.77
CA GLN A 187 9.28 8.10 -4.54
C GLN A 187 8.37 9.32 -4.71
N THR A 188 7.84 9.55 -5.91
CA THR A 188 6.96 10.70 -6.18
C THR A 188 5.66 10.58 -5.40
N GLN A 189 5.29 11.65 -4.70
CA GLN A 189 4.08 11.73 -3.87
C GLN A 189 3.06 12.66 -4.51
N PHE A 190 1.81 12.19 -4.58
CA PHE A 190 0.67 12.93 -5.12
C PHE A 190 -0.48 13.10 -4.12
N GLN A 191 -0.30 12.68 -2.86
CA GLN A 191 -1.40 12.59 -1.89
C GLN A 191 -2.07 13.94 -1.64
N ASP A 192 -1.27 15.01 -1.58
CA ASP A 192 -1.73 16.38 -1.37
C ASP A 192 -1.80 17.19 -2.68
N ASN A 193 -1.55 16.54 -3.82
CA ASN A 193 -1.53 17.22 -5.11
C ASN A 193 -2.94 17.65 -5.53
N PRO A 194 -3.16 18.91 -5.96
CA PRO A 194 -4.46 19.39 -6.40
C PRO A 194 -5.12 18.55 -7.49
N LEU A 195 -4.34 17.95 -8.39
CA LEU A 195 -4.87 17.06 -9.43
C LEU A 195 -5.45 15.77 -8.83
N TYR A 196 -4.81 15.24 -7.79
CA TYR A 196 -5.25 14.01 -7.13
C TYR A 196 -6.44 14.28 -6.20
N THR A 197 -6.40 15.35 -5.42
CA THR A 197 -7.49 15.71 -4.49
C THR A 197 -8.77 16.10 -5.25
N SER A 198 -8.65 16.76 -6.40
CA SER A 198 -9.79 17.05 -7.30
C SER A 198 -10.28 15.84 -8.13
N GLY A 199 -9.55 14.72 -8.10
CA GLY A 199 -9.87 13.51 -8.86
C GLY A 199 -9.56 13.58 -10.36
N LYS A 200 -8.77 14.56 -10.81
CA LYS A 200 -8.26 14.67 -12.19
C LYS A 200 -7.22 13.60 -12.52
N ILE A 201 -6.49 13.12 -11.51
CA ILE A 201 -5.59 11.98 -11.62
C ILE A 201 -5.92 10.91 -10.59
N ILE A 202 -5.62 9.65 -10.93
CA ILE A 202 -5.87 8.47 -10.11
C ILE A 202 -4.56 7.67 -10.02
N LEU A 203 -4.15 7.35 -8.79
CA LEU A 203 -2.97 6.51 -8.56
C LEU A 203 -3.37 5.05 -8.77
N GLN A 204 -2.92 4.45 -9.87
CA GLN A 204 -3.29 3.10 -10.28
C GLN A 204 -2.10 2.45 -10.97
N ASP A 205 -1.70 1.29 -10.46
CA ASP A 205 -0.66 0.46 -11.07
C ASP A 205 -1.04 0.05 -12.50
N LYS A 206 -0.05 -0.04 -13.39
CA LYS A 206 -0.23 -0.41 -14.80
C LYS A 206 -0.99 -1.73 -14.97
N ALA A 207 -0.64 -2.77 -14.20
CA ALA A 207 -1.31 -4.07 -14.28
C ALA A 207 -2.82 -3.94 -13.96
N SER A 208 -3.16 -3.04 -13.03
CA SER A 208 -4.54 -2.77 -12.64
C SER A 208 -5.33 -1.98 -13.69
N CYS A 209 -4.70 -1.41 -14.70
CA CYS A 209 -5.37 -0.71 -15.80
C CYS A 209 -5.88 -1.68 -16.88
N PHE A 210 -5.17 -2.78 -17.13
CA PHE A 210 -5.48 -3.70 -18.23
C PHE A 210 -6.88 -4.29 -18.19
N PRO A 211 -7.45 -4.75 -17.05
CA PRO A 211 -8.79 -5.36 -17.07
C PRO A 211 -9.86 -4.46 -17.69
N ALA A 212 -9.84 -3.15 -17.37
CA ALA A 212 -10.80 -2.21 -17.94
C ALA A 212 -10.55 -1.95 -19.43
N VAL A 213 -9.28 -1.87 -19.84
CA VAL A 213 -8.88 -1.67 -21.24
C VAL A 213 -9.18 -2.90 -22.10
N VAL A 214 -9.08 -4.10 -21.54
CA VAL A 214 -9.39 -5.35 -22.24
C VAL A 214 -10.90 -5.56 -22.33
N LEU A 215 -11.65 -5.24 -21.27
CA LEU A 215 -13.11 -5.33 -21.28
C LEU A 215 -13.74 -4.31 -22.24
N ALA A 216 -13.14 -3.11 -22.34
CA ALA A 216 -13.46 -2.05 -23.30
C ALA A 216 -14.97 -1.86 -23.61
N PRO A 217 -15.85 -1.69 -22.60
CA PRO A 217 -17.26 -1.48 -22.86
C PRO A 217 -17.47 -0.23 -23.73
N PRO A 218 -18.31 -0.28 -24.77
CA PRO A 218 -18.61 0.89 -25.59
C PRO A 218 -19.24 2.03 -24.77
N ALA A 219 -18.96 3.27 -25.16
CA ALA A 219 -19.64 4.43 -24.60
C ALA A 219 -21.03 4.58 -25.24
N SER A 220 -22.04 3.96 -24.62
CA SER A 220 -23.45 3.98 -25.05
C SER A 220 -24.40 3.82 -23.86
N ASP A 221 -25.57 4.46 -23.93
CA ASP A 221 -26.61 4.37 -22.90
C ASP A 221 -27.25 2.98 -22.75
N SER A 222 -27.07 2.11 -23.76
CA SER A 222 -27.60 0.75 -23.73
C SER A 222 -26.74 -0.25 -22.96
N ILE A 223 -25.47 0.08 -22.69
CA ILE A 223 -24.50 -0.85 -22.12
C ILE A 223 -24.69 -0.97 -20.62
N VAL A 224 -24.66 -2.20 -20.11
CA VAL A 224 -24.74 -2.50 -18.69
C VAL A 224 -23.58 -3.41 -18.29
N ALA A 225 -22.72 -2.90 -17.43
CA ALA A 225 -21.53 -3.62 -16.97
C ALA A 225 -21.59 -3.94 -15.46
N ILE A 226 -20.86 -4.96 -15.04
CA ILE A 226 -20.65 -5.33 -13.63
C ILE A 226 -19.15 -5.25 -13.29
N ASP A 227 -18.84 -4.73 -12.11
CA ASP A 227 -17.56 -4.93 -11.42
C ASP A 227 -17.85 -5.67 -10.10
N ALA A 228 -17.55 -6.97 -10.08
CA ALA A 228 -17.91 -7.87 -8.97
C ALA A 228 -17.11 -7.62 -7.68
N THR A 229 -15.95 -6.94 -7.74
CA THR A 229 -15.06 -6.70 -6.58
C THR A 229 -14.45 -5.30 -6.63
N ALA A 230 -15.32 -4.30 -6.57
CA ALA A 230 -15.04 -2.96 -7.02
C ALA A 230 -14.08 -2.16 -6.12
N ALA A 231 -14.06 -2.36 -4.80
CA ALA A 231 -13.31 -1.45 -3.93
C ALA A 231 -11.78 -1.61 -4.05
N PRO A 232 -10.99 -0.51 -4.01
CA PRO A 232 -11.42 0.85 -3.67
C PRO A 232 -11.98 1.68 -4.83
N GLY A 233 -12.18 1.11 -6.03
CA GLY A 233 -12.84 1.78 -7.15
C GLY A 233 -11.93 2.17 -8.32
N ASN A 234 -10.66 1.75 -8.31
CA ASN A 234 -9.72 2.13 -9.37
C ASN A 234 -10.09 1.53 -10.75
N LYS A 235 -10.54 0.27 -10.79
CA LYS A 235 -10.99 -0.39 -12.03
C LYS A 235 -12.36 0.11 -12.43
N THR A 236 -13.30 0.17 -11.49
CA THR A 236 -14.65 0.71 -11.68
C THR A 236 -14.64 2.13 -12.25
N SER A 237 -13.81 3.03 -11.70
CA SER A 237 -13.68 4.40 -12.23
C SER A 237 -13.00 4.45 -13.60
N HIS A 238 -12.15 3.47 -13.92
CA HIS A 238 -11.57 3.35 -15.26
C HIS A 238 -12.62 2.89 -16.28
N LEU A 239 -13.43 1.88 -15.95
CA LEU A 239 -14.55 1.44 -16.77
C LEU A 239 -15.56 2.56 -17.00
N SER A 240 -15.98 3.27 -15.95
CA SER A 240 -16.86 4.44 -16.06
C SER A 240 -16.28 5.52 -16.99
N ALA A 241 -14.97 5.74 -16.96
CA ALA A 241 -14.27 6.66 -17.85
C ALA A 241 -14.25 6.20 -19.32
N LEU A 242 -14.07 4.89 -19.56
CA LEU A 242 -14.14 4.30 -20.91
C LEU A 242 -15.56 4.35 -21.48
N MET A 243 -16.56 4.11 -20.65
CA MET A 243 -17.98 4.26 -21.00
C MET A 243 -18.41 5.72 -21.18
N GLY A 244 -17.50 6.69 -20.98
CA GLY A 244 -17.83 8.12 -21.11
C GLY A 244 -18.94 8.58 -20.19
N ASN A 245 -19.08 7.97 -18.99
CA ASN A 245 -20.19 8.22 -18.06
C ASN A 245 -21.59 7.89 -18.63
N GLN A 246 -21.69 7.08 -19.69
CA GLN A 246 -22.95 6.60 -20.29
C GLN A 246 -23.31 5.19 -19.78
N GLY A 247 -24.54 4.77 -20.01
CA GLY A 247 -25.02 3.43 -19.64
C GLY A 247 -25.08 3.21 -18.13
N LYS A 248 -24.90 1.97 -17.70
CA LYS A 248 -24.98 1.57 -16.27
C LYS A 248 -23.82 0.67 -15.87
N LEU A 249 -23.21 0.93 -14.73
CA LEU A 249 -22.16 0.09 -14.15
C LEU A 249 -22.52 -0.27 -12.71
N TYR A 250 -22.76 -1.55 -12.42
CA TYR A 250 -22.96 -2.05 -11.07
C TYR A 250 -21.62 -2.41 -10.43
N ALA A 251 -21.36 -1.95 -9.21
CA ALA A 251 -20.09 -2.10 -8.53
C ALA A 251 -20.29 -2.74 -7.16
N PHE A 252 -19.90 -4.01 -7.02
CA PHE A 252 -20.11 -4.80 -5.80
C PHE A 252 -18.90 -4.70 -4.85
N GLU A 253 -19.17 -4.51 -3.56
CA GLU A 253 -18.16 -4.70 -2.51
C GLU A 253 -18.85 -5.21 -1.23
N ARG A 254 -18.38 -6.34 -0.71
CA ARG A 254 -18.94 -6.95 0.49
C ARG A 254 -18.55 -6.22 1.78
N ASP A 255 -17.29 -5.78 1.90
CA ASP A 255 -16.81 -5.15 3.12
C ASP A 255 -17.32 -3.71 3.25
N ARG A 256 -18.03 -3.41 4.34
CA ARG A 256 -18.68 -2.10 4.55
C ARG A 256 -17.69 -0.92 4.59
N LYS A 257 -16.48 -1.12 5.10
CA LYS A 257 -15.46 -0.05 5.17
C LYS A 257 -14.87 0.22 3.79
N ARG A 258 -14.56 -0.83 3.04
CA ARG A 258 -14.12 -0.75 1.64
C ARG A 258 -15.21 -0.19 0.75
N PHE A 259 -16.47 -0.52 0.97
CA PHE A 259 -17.62 0.04 0.28
C PHE A 259 -17.75 1.55 0.50
N THR A 260 -17.55 2.01 1.73
CA THR A 260 -17.52 3.46 2.02
C THR A 260 -16.40 4.14 1.24
N THR A 261 -15.21 3.53 1.22
CA THR A 261 -14.08 4.01 0.42
C THR A 261 -14.41 4.06 -1.07
N LEU A 262 -15.02 3.00 -1.61
CA LEU A 262 -15.46 2.91 -3.00
C LEU A 262 -16.36 4.10 -3.37
N LYS A 263 -17.41 4.37 -2.59
CA LYS A 263 -18.31 5.51 -2.83
C LYS A 263 -17.57 6.85 -2.83
N THR A 264 -16.69 7.06 -1.85
CA THR A 264 -15.87 8.29 -1.80
C THR A 264 -14.97 8.43 -3.02
N MET A 265 -14.31 7.35 -3.44
CA MET A 265 -13.41 7.37 -4.59
C MET A 265 -14.16 7.60 -5.91
N LEU A 266 -15.30 6.96 -6.12
CA LEU A 266 -16.15 7.14 -7.30
C LEU A 266 -16.73 8.55 -7.38
N GLY A 267 -17.24 9.08 -6.25
CA GLY A 267 -17.71 10.46 -6.18
C GLY A 267 -16.60 11.46 -6.49
N ARG A 268 -15.40 11.25 -5.94
CA ARG A 268 -14.22 12.05 -6.26
C ARG A 268 -13.79 11.90 -7.72
N ALA A 269 -13.94 10.73 -8.34
CA ALA A 269 -13.65 10.52 -9.75
C ALA A 269 -14.72 11.12 -10.68
N GLY A 270 -15.90 11.48 -10.17
CA GLY A 270 -17.00 12.01 -10.98
C GLY A 270 -17.72 10.94 -11.81
N CYS A 271 -17.72 9.70 -11.33
CA CYS A 271 -18.44 8.58 -11.94
C CYS A 271 -19.94 8.73 -11.66
N ARG A 272 -20.74 8.96 -12.69
CA ARG A 272 -22.19 9.22 -12.60
C ARG A 272 -23.05 8.02 -13.02
N ASN A 273 -22.50 7.14 -13.85
CA ASN A 273 -23.18 5.93 -14.32
C ASN A 273 -23.02 4.72 -13.39
N VAL A 274 -22.41 4.89 -12.21
CA VAL A 274 -22.06 3.78 -11.31
C VAL A 274 -23.06 3.64 -10.16
N GLU A 275 -23.62 2.45 -10.00
CA GLU A 275 -24.40 2.05 -8.82
C GLU A 275 -23.56 1.11 -7.94
N ALA A 276 -23.12 1.62 -6.79
CA ALA A 276 -22.36 0.82 -5.84
C ALA A 276 -23.28 0.03 -4.91
N LEU A 277 -23.08 -1.28 -4.84
CA LEU A 277 -23.85 -2.23 -4.04
C LEU A 277 -22.99 -2.81 -2.90
N ASN A 278 -23.43 -2.67 -1.65
CA ASN A 278 -22.76 -3.31 -0.50
C ASN A 278 -23.33 -4.72 -0.31
N ALA A 279 -22.93 -5.65 -1.17
CA ALA A 279 -23.42 -7.02 -1.19
C ALA A 279 -22.28 -8.00 -1.50
N ASP A 280 -22.48 -9.27 -1.14
CA ASP A 280 -21.64 -10.36 -1.63
C ASP A 280 -22.11 -10.73 -3.04
N PHE A 281 -21.24 -10.56 -4.04
CA PHE A 281 -21.56 -10.85 -5.44
C PHE A 281 -22.03 -12.30 -5.62
N LEU A 282 -21.47 -13.26 -4.86
CA LEU A 282 -21.85 -14.67 -4.96
C LEU A 282 -23.26 -14.98 -4.44
N THR A 283 -23.87 -14.05 -3.69
CA THR A 283 -25.24 -14.18 -3.16
C THR A 283 -26.26 -13.42 -4.00
N THR A 284 -25.83 -12.80 -5.10
CA THR A 284 -26.69 -12.05 -5.99
C THR A 284 -27.39 -12.99 -6.96
N GLU A 285 -28.71 -12.84 -7.12
CA GLU A 285 -29.50 -13.66 -8.05
C GLU A 285 -29.19 -13.25 -9.50
N PRO A 286 -28.69 -14.18 -10.35
CA PRO A 286 -28.39 -13.87 -11.75
C PRO A 286 -29.62 -13.44 -12.57
N ASP A 287 -30.80 -13.95 -12.20
CA ASP A 287 -32.07 -13.68 -12.88
C ASP A 287 -32.77 -12.39 -12.39
N ASP A 288 -32.15 -11.63 -11.48
CA ASP A 288 -32.68 -10.35 -11.05
C ASP A 288 -32.81 -9.41 -12.26
N SER A 289 -34.03 -8.90 -12.46
CA SER A 289 -34.38 -7.97 -13.54
C SER A 289 -33.43 -6.78 -13.69
N ARG A 290 -32.77 -6.34 -12.61
CA ARG A 290 -31.75 -5.28 -12.62
C ARG A 290 -30.53 -5.62 -13.48
N PHE A 291 -30.17 -6.90 -13.56
CA PHE A 291 -28.99 -7.39 -14.28
C PHE A 291 -29.34 -8.02 -15.63
N SER A 292 -30.63 -8.04 -16.01
CA SER A 292 -31.13 -8.64 -17.27
C SER A 292 -30.47 -8.13 -18.56
N LYS A 293 -29.88 -6.94 -18.52
CA LYS A 293 -29.22 -6.29 -19.67
C LYS A 293 -27.70 -6.29 -19.59
N VAL A 294 -27.11 -6.97 -18.60
CA VAL A 294 -25.66 -7.02 -18.41
C VAL A 294 -25.01 -7.74 -19.59
N ASP A 295 -24.07 -7.06 -20.24
CA ASP A 295 -23.32 -7.58 -21.39
C ASP A 295 -21.79 -7.55 -21.17
N HIS A 296 -21.31 -6.93 -20.10
CA HIS A 296 -19.89 -6.89 -19.71
C HIS A 296 -19.71 -7.14 -18.21
N MET A 297 -18.68 -7.88 -17.81
CA MET A 297 -18.33 -8.17 -16.41
C MET A 297 -16.83 -8.34 -16.20
#